data_AF-A7NRD9-F1
#
_entry.id   AF-A7NRD9-F1
#
_cell.length_a   1.000
_cell.length_b   1.000
_cell.length_c   1.000
_cell.angle_alpha   90.00
_cell.angle_beta   90.00
_cell.angle_gamma   90.00
#
_symmetry.space_group_name_H-M   'P 1'
#
loop_
_entity.id
_entity.type
_entity.pdbx_description
1 polymer ?
#
loop_
_entity_poly.entity_id
_entity_poly.type
_entity_poly.pdbx_seq_one_letter_code
_entity_poly.pdbx_strand_id
1 'polypeptide(L)'
;MIDQQPTAQTWKRGAAVWGLWLLVLGLAAIVIYAIWLRAFFEIYYVWLSLGDATRLVYELTMIILTIGVVTWIAIGEPYLAAGARANRLMRRFWYVAIPLLTAGAIGLIIPMI
;
A
#
# COMPACT_ATOMS: atom_id res chain seq x y z
N MET A 1 0.30 39.74 -10.30
CA MET A 1 1.33 38.96 -11.02
C MET A 1 0.93 37.50 -10.94
N ILE A 2 0.47 36.92 -12.06
CA ILE A 2 0.30 35.47 -12.17
C ILE A 2 1.69 34.94 -12.47
N ASP A 3 2.38 34.45 -11.45
CA ASP A 3 3.64 33.73 -11.63
C ASP A 3 3.34 32.47 -12.43
N GLN A 4 3.46 32.57 -13.76
CA GLN A 4 3.56 31.43 -14.64
C GLN A 4 4.88 30.74 -14.33
N GLN A 5 4.88 29.85 -13.33
CA GLN A 5 6.00 28.93 -13.13
C GLN A 5 6.26 28.25 -14.48
N PRO A 6 7.51 28.20 -14.95
CA PRO A 6 7.84 27.66 -16.26
C PRO A 6 7.28 26.24 -16.34
N THR A 7 6.49 25.97 -17.37
CA THR A 7 5.82 24.70 -17.63
C THR A 7 6.75 23.50 -17.41
N ALA A 8 8.03 23.62 -17.76
CA ALA A 8 9.03 22.57 -17.52
C ALA A 8 9.11 22.09 -16.04
N GLN A 9 8.88 22.95 -15.05
CA GLN A 9 8.95 22.60 -13.63
C GLN A 9 7.68 21.93 -13.11
N THR A 10 6.51 22.26 -13.67
CA THR A 10 5.24 21.56 -13.36
C THR A 10 5.21 20.16 -13.96
N TRP A 11 5.72 19.97 -15.18
CA TRP A 11 5.85 18.64 -15.80
C TRP A 11 6.79 17.71 -15.03
N LYS A 12 7.97 18.19 -14.60
CA LYS A 12 8.91 17.40 -13.78
C LYS A 12 8.31 16.97 -12.44
N ARG A 13 7.56 17.85 -11.77
CA ARG A 13 6.87 17.53 -10.52
C ARG A 13 5.77 16.49 -10.73
N GLY A 14 5.00 16.60 -11.81
CA GLY A 14 3.99 15.61 -12.19
C GLY A 14 4.58 14.23 -12.45
N ALA A 15 5.66 14.16 -13.24
CA ALA A 15 6.37 12.91 -13.51
C ALA A 15 6.92 12.27 -12.23
N ALA A 16 7.43 13.06 -11.28
CA ALA A 16 7.92 12.56 -10.00
C ALA A 16 6.80 11.97 -9.13
N VAL A 17 5.61 12.58 -9.09
CA VAL A 17 4.45 12.04 -8.36
C VAL A 17 4.02 10.71 -8.96
N TRP A 18 3.84 10.65 -10.28
CA TRP A 18 3.45 9.42 -10.96
C TRP A 18 4.49 8.31 -10.82
N GLY A 19 5.78 8.64 -10.94
CA GLY A 19 6.86 7.67 -10.77
C GLY A 19 6.89 7.07 -9.36
N LEU A 20 6.78 7.91 -8.33
CA LEU A 20 6.72 7.43 -6.94
C LEU A 20 5.44 6.65 -6.67
N TRP A 21 4.30 7.06 -7.24
CA TRP A 21 3.05 6.35 -7.09
C TRP A 21 3.07 4.97 -7.74
N LEU A 22 3.60 4.87 -8.96
CA LEU A 22 3.81 3.59 -9.65
C LEU A 22 4.76 2.67 -8.87
N LEU A 23 5.80 3.23 -8.25
CA LEU A 23 6.71 2.46 -7.40
C LEU A 23 5.99 1.92 -6.16
N VAL A 24 5.15 2.74 -5.52
CA VAL A 24 4.30 2.31 -4.39
C VAL A 24 3.33 1.22 -4.81
N LEU A 25 2.67 1.34 -5.96
CA LEU A 25 1.77 0.33 -6.49
C LEU A 25 2.49 -0.97 -6.86
N GLY A 26 3.68 -0.88 -7.46
CA GLY A 26 4.52 -2.04 -7.77
C GLY A 26 4.96 -2.77 -6.50
N LEU A 27 5.39 -2.03 -5.48
CA LEU A 27 5.70 -2.59 -4.16
C LEU A 27 4.45 -3.23 -3.54
N ALA A 28 3.29 -2.60 -3.68
CA ALA A 28 2.04 -3.12 -3.12
C ALA A 28 1.62 -4.43 -3.80
N ALA A 29 1.78 -4.51 -5.12
CA ALA A 29 1.55 -5.74 -5.86
C ALA A 29 2.48 -6.86 -5.37
N ILE A 30 3.78 -6.59 -5.16
CA ILE A 30 4.71 -7.58 -4.60
C ILE A 30 4.27 -8.02 -3.21
N VAL A 31 3.98 -7.08 -2.31
CA VAL A 31 3.55 -7.38 -0.94
C VAL A 31 2.27 -8.22 -0.94
N ILE A 32 1.27 -7.86 -1.73
CA ILE A 32 -0.01 -8.58 -1.77
C ILE A 32 0.15 -9.96 -2.41
N TYR A 33 0.74 -10.04 -3.61
CA TYR A 33 0.77 -11.29 -4.38
C TYR A 33 1.89 -12.26 -3.97
N ALA A 34 3.06 -11.77 -3.60
CA ALA A 34 4.18 -12.66 -3.27
C ALA A 34 4.21 -13.02 -1.78
N ILE A 35 3.79 -12.11 -0.90
CA ILE A 35 3.88 -12.30 0.55
C ILE A 35 2.53 -12.74 1.10
N TRP A 36 1.51 -11.88 0.97
CA TRP A 36 0.23 -12.12 1.63
C TRP A 36 -0.56 -13.28 1.03
N LEU A 37 -0.51 -13.49 -0.29
CA LEU A 37 -1.14 -14.65 -0.92
C LEU A 37 -0.66 -15.96 -0.29
N ARG A 38 0.66 -16.10 -0.11
CA ARG A 38 1.25 -17.27 0.55
C ARG A 38 0.83 -17.37 2.01
N ALA A 39 0.96 -16.28 2.77
CA ALA A 39 0.57 -16.26 4.18
C ALA A 39 -0.90 -16.64 4.38
N PHE A 40 -1.80 -16.17 3.49
CA PHE A 40 -3.22 -16.51 3.54
C PHE A 40 -3.48 -17.98 3.23
N PHE A 41 -2.77 -18.58 2.27
CA PHE A 41 -2.90 -20.02 2.03
C PHE A 41 -2.48 -20.83 3.27
N GLU A 42 -1.34 -20.49 3.88
CA GLU A 42 -0.86 -21.20 5.07
C GLU A 42 -1.82 -21.03 6.26
N ILE A 43 -2.28 -19.80 6.53
CA ILE A 43 -3.34 -19.55 7.53
C ILE A 43 -4.57 -20.37 7.20
N TYR A 44 -5.08 -20.31 5.97
CA TYR A 44 -6.31 -20.98 5.56
C TYR A 44 -6.22 -22.50 5.79
N TYR A 45 -5.12 -23.15 5.41
CA TYR A 45 -4.93 -24.59 5.64
C TYR A 45 -4.86 -24.97 7.11
N VAL A 46 -4.17 -24.18 7.95
CA VAL A 46 -4.07 -24.43 9.40
C VAL A 46 -5.40 -24.14 10.11
N TRP A 47 -6.14 -23.13 9.64
CA TRP A 47 -7.32 -22.60 10.32
C TRP A 47 -8.62 -23.32 9.95
N LEU A 48 -8.69 -23.95 8.77
CA LEU A 48 -9.85 -24.76 8.38
C LEU A 48 -10.04 -26.00 9.27
N SER A 49 -8.97 -26.52 9.86
CA SER A 49 -9.07 -27.63 10.82
C SER A 49 -9.57 -27.21 12.21
N LEU A 50 -9.69 -25.91 12.48
CA LEU A 50 -9.98 -25.36 13.81
C LEU A 50 -11.45 -24.95 14.01
N GLY A 51 -12.34 -25.15 13.02
CA GLY A 51 -13.79 -24.96 13.15
C GLY A 51 -14.36 -23.60 12.70
N ASP A 52 -15.68 -23.42 12.86
CA ASP A 52 -16.46 -22.32 12.24
C ASP A 52 -16.10 -20.92 12.76
N ALA A 53 -15.79 -20.77 14.05
CA ALA A 53 -15.42 -19.47 14.63
C ALA A 53 -14.12 -18.92 14.02
N THR A 54 -13.16 -19.81 13.78
CA THR A 54 -11.86 -19.51 13.19
C THR A 54 -12.00 -19.05 11.72
N ARG A 55 -12.93 -19.68 10.99
CA ARG A 55 -13.30 -19.29 9.63
C ARG A 55 -13.92 -17.88 9.58
N LEU A 56 -14.82 -17.55 10.50
CA LEU A 56 -15.42 -16.21 10.56
C LEU A 56 -14.35 -15.12 10.80
N VAL A 57 -13.40 -15.37 11.71
CA VAL A 57 -12.29 -14.44 11.97
C VAL A 57 -11.43 -14.22 10.72
N TYR A 58 -11.13 -15.28 9.98
CA TYR A 58 -10.42 -15.19 8.70
C TYR A 58 -11.18 -14.33 7.67
N GLU A 59 -12.48 -14.59 7.48
CA GLU A 59 -13.31 -13.85 6.52
C GLU A 59 -13.40 -12.36 6.89
N LEU A 60 -13.59 -12.03 8.17
CA LEU A 60 -13.60 -10.65 8.66
C LEU A 60 -12.24 -9.96 8.47
N THR A 61 -11.15 -10.67 8.73
CA THR A 61 -9.79 -10.15 8.53
C THR A 61 -9.54 -9.81 7.06
N MET A 62 -9.97 -10.68 6.15
CA MET A 62 -9.89 -10.45 4.71
C MET A 62 -10.68 -9.23 4.26
N ILE A 63 -11.90 -9.04 4.78
CA ILE A 63 -12.73 -7.87 4.47
C ILE A 63 -12.05 -6.58 4.94
N ILE A 64 -11.55 -6.55 6.18
CA ILE A 64 -10.89 -5.37 6.75
C ILE A 64 -9.63 -5.02 5.94
N LEU A 65 -8.81 -6.02 5.60
CA LEU A 65 -7.60 -5.80 4.81
C LEU A 65 -7.92 -5.30 3.40
N THR A 66 -8.96 -5.85 2.77
CA THR A 66 -9.40 -5.40 1.44
C THR A 66 -9.84 -3.93 1.47
N ILE A 67 -10.69 -3.56 2.43
CA ILE A 67 -11.14 -2.16 2.59
C ILE A 67 -9.94 -1.25 2.87
N GLY A 68 -9.02 -1.67 3.74
CA GLY A 68 -7.81 -0.92 4.06
C GLY A 68 -6.94 -0.66 2.83
N VAL A 69 -6.66 -1.69 2.03
CA VAL A 69 -5.87 -1.57 0.80
C VAL A 69 -6.55 -0.66 -0.22
N VAL A 70 -7.85 -0.86 -0.49
CA VAL A 70 -8.60 -0.02 -1.44
C VAL A 70 -8.59 1.45 -1.01
N THR A 71 -8.82 1.71 0.28
CA THR A 71 -8.80 3.06 0.85
C THR A 71 -7.42 3.70 0.73
N TRP A 72 -6.37 2.94 1.05
CA TRP A 72 -4.99 3.40 0.94
C TRP A 72 -4.60 3.71 -0.51
N ILE A 73 -5.03 2.88 -1.48
CA ILE A 73 -4.83 3.14 -2.91
C ILE A 73 -5.54 4.42 -3.33
N ALA A 74 -6.81 4.58 -2.94
CA ALA A 74 -7.63 5.73 -3.32
C ALA A 74 -7.07 7.06 -2.80
N ILE A 75 -6.48 7.06 -1.60
CA ILE A 75 -5.98 8.29 -0.94
C ILE A 75 -4.49 8.52 -1.21
N GLY A 76 -3.72 7.49 -1.57
CA GLY A 76 -2.27 7.58 -1.72
C GLY A 76 -1.82 8.56 -2.83
N GLU A 77 -2.43 8.48 -4.02
CA GLU A 77 -2.15 9.39 -5.13
C GLU A 77 -2.41 10.87 -4.78
N PRO A 78 -3.61 11.27 -4.29
CA PRO A 78 -3.87 12.67 -3.96
C PRO A 78 -2.99 13.15 -2.80
N TYR A 79 -2.64 12.27 -1.86
CA TYR A 79 -1.74 12.60 -0.76
C TYR A 79 -0.32 12.95 -1.25
N LEU A 80 0.22 12.19 -2.21
CA LEU A 80 1.51 12.47 -2.85
C LEU A 80 1.46 13.73 -3.71
N ALA A 81 0.40 13.90 -4.50
CA ALA A 81 0.19 15.08 -5.34
C ALA A 81 0.19 16.37 -4.50
N ALA A 82 -0.49 16.37 -3.35
CA ALA A 82 -0.47 17.49 -2.42
C ALA A 82 0.92 17.68 -1.75
N GLY A 83 1.72 16.63 -1.62
CA GLY A 83 3.12 16.72 -1.16
C GLY A 83 4.03 17.41 -2.16
N ALA A 84 3.86 17.13 -3.45
CA ALA A 84 4.62 17.78 -4.52
C ALA A 84 4.35 19.29 -4.59
N ARG A 85 3.10 19.73 -4.39
CA ARG A 85 2.74 21.15 -4.32
C ARG A 85 3.43 21.89 -3.17
N ALA A 86 3.65 21.19 -2.05
CA ALA A 86 4.28 21.75 -0.84
C ALA A 86 5.80 21.50 -0.75
N ASN A 87 6.47 21.02 -1.82
CA ASN A 87 7.88 20.57 -1.80
C ASN A 87 8.21 19.55 -0.68
N ARG A 88 7.22 18.75 -0.24
CA ARG A 88 7.36 17.70 0.80
C ARG A 88 7.10 16.29 0.24
N LEU A 89 7.29 16.11 -1.07
CA LEU A 89 6.98 14.88 -1.79
C LEU A 89 7.66 13.65 -1.17
N MET A 90 8.96 13.71 -0.93
CA MET A 90 9.72 12.57 -0.38
C MET A 90 9.26 12.17 1.02
N ARG A 91 8.95 13.16 1.87
CA ARG A 91 8.42 12.90 3.21
C ARG A 91 7.06 12.20 3.16
N ARG A 92 6.17 12.63 2.26
CA ARG A 92 4.85 12.01 2.07
C ARG A 92 4.94 10.63 1.44
N PHE A 93 5.88 10.43 0.53
CA PHE A 93 6.20 9.11 -0.01
C PHE A 93 6.51 8.11 1.10
N TRP A 94 7.39 8.46 2.03
CA TRP A 94 7.70 7.58 3.16
C TRP A 94 6.49 7.27 4.04
N TYR A 95 5.59 8.22 4.29
CA TYR A 95 4.35 7.95 5.03
C TYR A 95 3.41 6.98 4.32
N VAL A 96 3.45 6.92 2.98
CA VAL A 96 2.68 5.96 2.19
C VAL A 96 3.39 4.60 2.14
N ALA A 97 4.71 4.60 1.95
CA ALA A 97 5.51 3.39 1.80
C ALA A 97 5.73 2.62 3.12
N ILE A 98 5.88 3.30 4.26
CA ILE A 98 6.14 2.66 5.56
C ILE A 98 5.04 1.68 5.96
N PRO A 99 3.73 2.04 5.96
CA PRO A 99 2.67 1.09 6.27
C PRO A 99 2.71 -0.15 5.39
N LEU A 100 3.04 0.03 4.11
CA LEU A 100 3.14 -1.08 3.17
C LEU A 100 4.35 -1.98 3.45
N LEU A 101 5.50 -1.41 3.77
CA LEU A 101 6.69 -2.16 4.17
C LEU A 101 6.46 -2.92 5.47
N THR A 102 5.82 -2.30 6.45
CA THR A 102 5.43 -2.95 7.71
C THR A 102 4.46 -4.10 7.46
N ALA A 103 3.44 -3.89 6.62
CA ALA A 103 2.51 -4.95 6.23
C ALA A 103 3.23 -6.11 5.50
N GLY A 104 4.20 -5.80 4.63
CA GLY A 104 5.04 -6.81 3.99
C GLY A 104 5.88 -7.60 4.99
N ALA A 105 6.52 -6.93 5.95
CA ALA A 105 7.31 -7.58 6.98
C ALA A 105 6.45 -8.52 7.85
N ILE A 106 5.24 -8.08 8.24
CA ILE A 106 4.29 -8.92 9.00
C ILE A 106 3.91 -10.17 8.19
N GLY A 107 3.55 -10.00 6.91
CA GLY A 107 3.20 -11.12 6.04
C GLY A 107 4.32 -12.14 5.85
N LEU A 108 5.60 -11.70 5.89
CA LEU A 108 6.76 -12.60 5.80
C LEU A 108 7.01 -13.40 7.08
N ILE A 109 6.59 -12.88 8.23
CA ILE A 109 6.78 -13.53 9.53
C ILE A 109 5.75 -14.64 9.75
N ILE A 110 4.52 -14.48 9.25
CA ILE A 110 3.43 -15.45 9.46
C ILE A 110 3.83 -16.89 9.10
N PRO A 111 4.45 -17.18 7.94
CA PRO A 111 4.90 -18.52 7.58
C PRO A 111 6.01 -19.13 8.46
N MET A 112 6.67 -18.32 9.29
CA MET A 112 7.79 -18.76 10.12
C MET A 112 7.34 -19.20 11.52
N ILE A 113 6.07 -19.00 11.86
CA ILE A 113 5.45 -19.31 13.15
C ILE A 113 4.57 -20.56 12.99
#